data_AF-A0A0G1XDU8-F1
#
_entry.id   AF-A0A0G1XDU8-F1
#
_cell.length_a   1.000
_cell.length_b   1.000
_cell.length_c   1.000
_cell.angle_alpha   90.00
_cell.angle_beta   90.00
_cell.angle_gamma   90.00
#
_symmetry.space_group_name_H-M   'P 1'
#
loop_
_entity.id
_entity.type
_entity.pdbx_description
1 polymer ?
#
loop_
_entity_poly.entity_id
_entity_poly.type
_entity_poly.pdbx_seq_one_letter_code
_entity_poly.pdbx_strand_id
1 'polypeptide(L)'
;MVKRFLAAFAAVCAVASVQAEVKPSVELTLLDTLVRTDDLEASLSGAAMGRLFLDAAPTESVRGQLALEARVGDTTELAVSRAYVRVRTPAWRMTHGLAPLAWGQGFFYNAADVIFGPVGSTSDLTAKELRDQAVWQSTLFVPLGPFSFVEAALLAPELNLSDLVGTPAAEPPSVSDTAGGARVPRAAGCY
;
A
#
# COMPACT_ATOMS: atom_id res chain seq x y z
N MET A 1 -6.64 -33.38 7.10
CA MET A 1 -6.62 -32.96 5.69
C MET A 1 -6.11 -31.52 5.50
N VAL A 2 -6.58 -30.55 6.30
CA VAL A 2 -6.20 -29.11 6.21
C VAL A 2 -4.68 -28.84 6.33
N LYS A 3 -3.98 -29.53 7.24
CA LYS A 3 -2.52 -29.35 7.43
C LYS A 3 -1.67 -29.71 6.20
N ARG A 4 -2.13 -30.65 5.36
CA ARG A 4 -1.44 -31.05 4.13
C ARG A 4 -1.64 -30.04 3.00
N PHE A 5 -2.81 -29.39 2.95
CA PHE A 5 -3.09 -28.30 2.02
C PHE A 5 -2.31 -27.03 2.36
N LEU A 6 -2.18 -26.70 3.66
CA LEU A 6 -1.43 -25.52 4.09
C LEU A 6 0.07 -25.65 3.77
N ALA A 7 0.64 -26.84 3.98
CA ALA A 7 2.05 -27.11 3.66
C ALA A 7 2.31 -27.10 2.14
N ALA A 8 1.37 -27.61 1.33
CA ALA A 8 1.46 -27.55 -0.12
C ALA A 8 1.35 -26.11 -0.65
N PHE A 9 0.45 -25.30 -0.08
CA PHE A 9 0.31 -23.89 -0.45
C PHE A 9 1.55 -23.07 -0.07
N ALA A 10 2.08 -23.26 1.14
CA ALA A 10 3.31 -22.61 1.58
C ALA A 10 4.53 -23.01 0.73
N ALA A 11 4.63 -24.29 0.32
CA ALA A 11 5.69 -24.75 -0.57
C ALA A 11 5.60 -24.16 -1.99
N VAL A 12 4.39 -24.01 -2.53
CA VAL A 12 4.17 -23.35 -3.84
C VAL A 12 4.54 -21.86 -3.78
N CYS A 13 4.19 -21.17 -2.69
CA CYS A 13 4.61 -19.77 -2.48
C CYS A 13 6.14 -19.65 -2.32
N ALA A 14 6.79 -20.59 -1.62
CA ALA A 14 8.24 -20.57 -1.41
C ALA A 14 9.05 -20.85 -2.69
N VAL A 15 8.56 -21.72 -3.57
CA VAL A 15 9.22 -22.00 -4.86
C VAL A 15 9.02 -20.83 -5.85
N ALA A 16 7.88 -20.13 -5.80
CA ALA A 16 7.65 -18.94 -6.61
C ALA A 16 8.57 -17.76 -6.21
N SER A 17 8.95 -17.65 -4.93
CA SER A 17 9.86 -16.59 -4.46
C SER A 17 11.32 -16.76 -4.90
N VAL A 18 11.75 -17.97 -5.29
CA VAL A 18 13.17 -18.24 -5.67
C VAL A 18 13.49 -17.88 -7.12
N GLN A 19 12.47 -17.61 -7.95
CA GLN A 19 12.64 -17.26 -9.37
C GLN A 19 12.21 -15.83 -9.71
N ALA A 20 11.78 -15.05 -8.71
CA ALA A 20 11.48 -13.64 -8.92
C ALA A 20 12.79 -12.83 -8.86
N GLU A 21 13.27 -12.36 -10.01
CA GLU A 21 14.30 -11.33 -10.04
C GLU A 21 13.78 -10.09 -9.29
N VAL A 22 14.58 -9.52 -8.40
CA VAL A 22 14.22 -8.34 -7.62
C VAL A 22 15.12 -7.20 -8.05
N LYS A 23 14.53 -6.03 -8.34
CA LYS A 23 15.23 -4.81 -8.71
C LYS A 23 15.24 -3.86 -7.52
N PRO A 24 16.34 -3.84 -6.72
CA PRO A 24 16.47 -2.88 -5.64
C PRO A 24 16.76 -1.49 -6.22
N SER A 25 16.11 -0.47 -5.67
CA SER A 25 16.47 0.93 -5.89
C SER A 25 16.41 1.71 -4.57
N VAL A 26 17.29 2.69 -4.43
CA VAL A 26 17.42 3.48 -3.20
C VAL A 26 17.34 4.95 -3.56
N GLU A 27 16.48 5.69 -2.87
CA GLU A 27 16.38 7.14 -2.94
C GLU A 27 16.80 7.71 -1.58
N LEU A 28 17.78 8.62 -1.57
CA LEU A 28 18.24 9.32 -0.38
C LEU A 28 17.99 10.80 -0.56
N THR A 29 17.29 11.41 0.39
CA THR A 29 17.08 12.85 0.48
C THR A 29 17.72 13.35 1.75
N LEU A 30 18.64 14.30 1.62
CA LEU A 30 19.32 14.95 2.73
C LEU A 30 18.87 16.41 2.77
N LEU A 31 18.51 16.90 3.94
CA LEU A 31 18.13 18.27 4.19
C LEU A 31 19.01 18.83 5.30
N ASP A 32 19.95 19.69 4.92
CA ASP A 32 20.81 20.38 5.87
C ASP A 32 20.35 21.83 6.02
N THR A 33 20.14 22.27 7.25
CA THR A 33 19.70 23.62 7.59
C THR A 33 20.75 24.29 8.47
N LEU A 34 21.27 25.42 7.99
CA LEU A 34 22.13 26.30 8.77
C LEU A 34 21.30 27.47 9.28
N VAL A 35 21.13 27.56 10.60
CA VAL A 35 20.40 28.67 11.24
C VAL A 35 21.40 29.51 12.03
N ARG A 36 21.31 30.83 11.86
CA ARG A 36 22.04 31.78 12.69
C ARG A 36 21.09 32.32 13.74
N THR A 37 21.41 32.09 15.00
CA THR A 37 20.63 32.57 16.15
C THR A 37 21.01 34.02 16.47
N ASP A 38 20.14 34.75 17.16
CA ASP A 38 20.31 36.17 17.51
C ASP A 38 21.62 36.44 18.30
N ASP A 39 22.14 35.44 19.00
CA ASP A 39 23.41 35.50 19.75
C ASP A 39 24.67 35.33 18.88
N LEU A 40 24.56 35.42 17.55
CA LEU A 40 25.63 35.21 16.56
C LEU A 40 26.16 33.76 16.50
N GLU A 41 25.52 32.82 17.20
CA GLU A 41 25.83 31.40 17.12
C GLU A 41 25.20 30.77 15.87
N ALA A 42 25.96 29.93 15.18
CA ALA A 42 25.48 29.15 14.05
C ALA A 42 25.12 27.74 14.53
N SER A 43 23.87 27.34 14.32
CA SER A 43 23.40 25.98 14.56
C SER A 43 23.23 25.26 13.23
N LEU A 44 23.76 24.04 13.16
CA LEU A 44 23.58 23.14 12.03
C LEU A 44 22.62 22.03 12.46
N SER A 45 21.50 21.91 11.76
CA SER A 45 20.58 20.78 11.91
C SER A 45 20.43 20.07 10.57
N GLY A 46 20.45 18.74 10.60
CA GLY A 46 20.34 17.89 9.41
C GLY A 46 19.25 16.86 9.59
N ALA A 47 18.48 16.62 8.54
CA ALA A 47 17.52 15.53 8.45
C ALA A 47 17.81 14.70 7.20
N ALA A 48 17.65 13.39 7.31
CA ALA A 48 17.82 12.44 6.22
C ALA A 48 16.57 11.58 6.06
N MET A 49 16.17 11.34 4.82
CA MET A 49 15.13 10.39 4.46
C MET A 49 15.70 9.42 3.45
N GLY A 50 15.62 8.12 3.75
CA GLY A 50 15.98 7.05 2.84
C GLY A 50 14.78 6.21 2.47
N ARG A 51 14.62 5.91 1.20
CA ARG A 51 13.60 4.99 0.69
C ARG A 51 14.28 3.86 -0.05
N LEU A 52 13.99 2.63 0.34
CA LEU A 52 14.42 1.42 -0.34
C LEU A 52 13.21 0.80 -1.02
N PHE A 53 13.26 0.66 -2.34
CA PHE A 53 12.27 -0.05 -3.12
C PHE A 53 12.83 -1.39 -3.59
N LEU A 54 12.09 -2.46 -3.36
CA LEU A 54 12.35 -3.79 -3.89
C LEU A 54 11.19 -4.15 -4.81
N ASP A 55 11.40 -3.93 -6.11
CA ASP A 55 10.40 -4.28 -7.12
C ASP A 55 10.64 -5.71 -7.62
N ALA A 56 9.59 -6.52 -7.67
CA ALA A 56 9.66 -7.77 -8.42
C ALA A 56 9.84 -7.47 -9.91
N ALA A 57 10.61 -8.32 -10.61
CA ALA A 57 10.87 -8.14 -12.02
C ALA A 57 9.57 -8.05 -12.80
N PRO A 58 9.50 -7.10 -13.75
CA PRO A 58 8.27 -6.81 -14.45
C PRO A 58 7.84 -8.03 -15.28
N THR A 59 6.74 -8.65 -14.88
CA THR A 59 6.00 -9.60 -15.72
C THR A 59 4.68 -8.97 -16.13
N GLU A 60 4.11 -9.41 -17.25
CA GLU A 60 2.83 -8.87 -17.74
C GLU A 60 1.66 -9.17 -16.77
N SER A 61 1.77 -10.29 -16.03
CA SER A 61 0.70 -10.83 -15.20
C SER A 61 0.88 -10.61 -13.71
N VAL A 62 2.10 -10.45 -13.19
CA VAL A 62 2.35 -10.31 -11.76
C VAL A 62 3.32 -9.18 -11.48
N ARG A 63 2.96 -8.32 -10.53
CA ARG A 63 3.82 -7.25 -10.01
C ARG A 63 3.83 -7.32 -8.49
N GLY A 64 5.01 -7.28 -7.90
CA GLY A 64 5.19 -7.15 -6.46
C GLY A 64 6.07 -5.94 -6.15
N GLN A 65 5.83 -5.30 -5.01
CA GLN A 65 6.66 -4.20 -4.54
C GLN A 65 6.70 -4.20 -3.01
N LEU A 66 7.90 -4.04 -2.46
CA LEU A 66 8.14 -3.70 -1.06
C LEU A 66 8.90 -2.37 -1.02
N ALA A 67 8.37 -1.38 -0.31
CA ALA A 67 9.01 -0.09 -0.10
C ALA A 67 9.16 0.14 1.41
N LEU A 68 10.38 0.42 1.82
CA LEU A 68 10.74 0.77 3.19
C LEU A 68 11.19 2.23 3.20
N GLU A 69 10.77 2.97 4.22
CA GLU A 69 11.14 4.36 4.43
C GLU A 69 11.79 4.51 5.80
N ALA A 70 12.98 5.09 5.83
CA ALA A 70 13.70 5.45 7.03
C ALA A 70 13.81 6.97 7.11
N ARG A 71 13.46 7.55 8.25
CA ARG A 71 13.66 8.97 8.54
C ARG A 71 14.61 9.10 9.71
N VAL A 72 15.61 9.96 9.56
CA VAL A 72 16.63 10.24 10.56
C VAL A 72 16.66 11.74 10.80
N GLY A 73 16.35 12.16 12.01
CA GLY A 73 16.44 13.54 12.48
C GLY A 73 16.65 13.49 13.99
N ASP A 74 15.77 14.13 14.75
CA ASP A 74 15.76 14.01 16.22
C ASP A 74 15.42 12.58 16.69
N THR A 75 14.63 11.86 15.90
CA THR A 75 14.31 10.44 16.10
C THR A 75 14.55 9.66 14.83
N THR A 76 14.92 8.38 14.98
CA THR A 76 15.00 7.44 13.86
C THR A 76 13.70 6.66 13.74
N GLU A 77 13.01 6.80 12.61
CA GLU A 77 11.78 6.08 12.31
C GLU A 77 12.02 5.16 11.10
N LEU A 78 11.50 3.92 11.17
CA LEU A 78 11.48 2.98 10.05
C LEU A 78 10.03 2.55 9.82
N ALA A 79 9.54 2.72 8.61
CA ALA A 79 8.18 2.39 8.22
C ALA A 79 8.16 1.57 6.92
N VAL A 80 7.14 0.71 6.80
CA VAL A 80 6.81 0.06 5.53
C VAL A 80 5.81 0.96 4.81
N SER A 81 6.21 1.60 3.72
CA SER A 81 5.32 2.50 2.97
C SER A 81 4.45 1.76 1.97
N ARG A 82 4.97 0.69 1.35
CA ARG A 82 4.22 -0.17 0.41
C ARG A 82 4.66 -1.62 0.55
N ALA A 83 3.73 -2.57 0.53
CA ALA A 83 4.03 -3.99 0.57
C ALA A 83 2.88 -4.77 -0.06
N TYR A 84 2.93 -4.99 -1.38
CA TYR A 84 1.80 -5.57 -2.09
C TYR A 84 2.20 -6.51 -3.23
N VAL A 85 1.24 -7.34 -3.61
CA VAL A 85 1.26 -8.14 -4.83
C VAL A 85 0.02 -7.81 -5.66
N ARG A 86 0.22 -7.59 -6.95
CA ARG A 86 -0.80 -7.41 -7.97
C ARG A 86 -0.74 -8.53 -8.96
N VAL A 87 -1.87 -9.16 -9.21
CA VAL A 87 -2.04 -10.19 -10.24
C VAL A 87 -3.04 -9.69 -11.27
N ARG A 88 -2.69 -9.78 -12.54
CA ARG A 88 -3.49 -9.40 -13.68
C ARG A 88 -3.60 -10.60 -14.62
N THR A 89 -4.82 -11.04 -14.83
CA THR A 89 -5.17 -12.01 -15.87
C THR A 89 -6.14 -11.35 -16.85
N PRO A 90 -6.43 -11.98 -18.01
CA PRO A 90 -7.50 -11.52 -18.90
C PRO A 90 -8.88 -11.52 -18.23
N ALA A 91 -9.10 -12.45 -17.28
CA ALA A 91 -10.40 -12.69 -16.67
C ALA A 91 -10.63 -11.94 -15.34
N TRP A 92 -9.56 -11.50 -14.66
CA TRP A 92 -9.65 -10.79 -13.39
C TRP A 92 -8.33 -10.11 -13.03
N ARG A 93 -8.40 -9.14 -12.11
CA ARG A 93 -7.24 -8.47 -11.51
C ARG A 93 -7.41 -8.46 -10.00
N MET A 94 -6.32 -8.64 -9.28
CA MET A 94 -6.32 -8.67 -7.83
C MET A 94 -5.15 -7.86 -7.29
N THR A 95 -5.36 -7.13 -6.20
CA THR A 95 -4.28 -6.53 -5.40
C THR A 95 -4.42 -7.00 -3.96
N HIS A 96 -3.31 -7.39 -3.33
CA HIS A 96 -3.30 -7.74 -1.92
C HIS A 96 -2.08 -7.15 -1.24
N GLY A 97 -2.27 -6.59 -0.04
CA GLY A 97 -1.23 -6.01 0.80
C GLY A 97 -1.41 -4.51 1.02
N LEU A 98 -0.36 -3.87 1.54
CA LEU A 98 -0.30 -2.43 1.78
C LEU A 98 -0.09 -1.71 0.44
N ALA A 99 -1.18 -1.20 -0.12
CA ALA A 99 -1.18 -0.53 -1.43
C ALA A 99 -2.17 0.63 -1.45
N PRO A 100 -1.94 1.64 -2.31
CA PRO A 100 -2.95 2.65 -2.61
C PRO A 100 -4.21 2.01 -3.20
N LEU A 101 -5.40 2.41 -2.72
CA LEU A 101 -6.69 2.06 -3.33
C LEU A 101 -7.29 3.24 -4.07
N ALA A 102 -7.73 3.02 -5.30
CA ALA A 102 -8.55 3.96 -6.05
C ALA A 102 -9.58 3.21 -6.91
N TRP A 103 -10.81 3.68 -6.90
CA TRP A 103 -11.94 3.20 -7.69
C TRP A 103 -12.44 4.32 -8.61
N GLY A 104 -12.19 4.20 -9.93
CA GLY A 104 -12.74 5.09 -10.96
C GLY A 104 -11.70 5.94 -11.68
N GLN A 105 -12.16 6.82 -12.58
CA GLN A 105 -11.33 7.78 -13.31
C GLN A 105 -11.31 9.14 -12.61
N GLY A 106 -10.78 9.18 -11.40
CA GLY A 106 -10.66 10.44 -10.67
C GLY A 106 -9.76 10.31 -9.47
N PHE A 107 -8.67 11.09 -9.45
CA PHE A 107 -7.82 11.24 -8.27
C PHE A 107 -8.53 12.03 -7.15
N PHE A 108 -9.49 12.89 -7.50
CA PHE A 108 -10.24 13.76 -6.58
C PHE A 108 -11.55 13.15 -6.05
N TYR A 109 -12.16 12.23 -6.82
CA TYR A 109 -13.41 11.56 -6.47
C TYR A 109 -13.18 10.06 -6.52
N ASN A 110 -12.53 9.54 -5.49
CA ASN A 110 -12.34 8.11 -5.39
C ASN A 110 -13.64 7.48 -4.87
N ALA A 111 -14.28 6.64 -5.68
CA ALA A 111 -15.51 5.97 -5.27
C ALA A 111 -15.30 5.02 -4.08
N ALA A 112 -14.05 4.65 -3.78
CA ALA A 112 -13.76 3.87 -2.59
C ALA A 112 -13.79 4.73 -1.30
N ASP A 113 -13.84 6.07 -1.39
CA ASP A 113 -13.96 6.94 -0.20
C ASP A 113 -15.26 6.71 0.58
N VAL A 114 -16.26 6.07 -0.04
CA VAL A 114 -17.45 5.55 0.65
C VAL A 114 -17.09 4.47 1.69
N ILE A 115 -15.97 3.76 1.48
CA ILE A 115 -15.46 2.68 2.35
C ILE A 115 -14.32 3.20 3.23
N PHE A 116 -13.52 4.17 2.76
CA PHE A 116 -12.43 4.79 3.52
C PHE A 116 -12.87 5.89 4.50
N GLY A 117 -14.10 6.40 4.35
CA GLY A 117 -14.45 7.73 4.84
C GLY A 117 -13.81 8.81 3.97
N PRO A 118 -14.36 10.03 3.95
CA PRO A 118 -13.72 11.14 3.25
C PRO A 118 -12.36 11.39 3.91
N VAL A 119 -11.28 11.25 3.13
CA VAL A 119 -9.99 11.81 3.53
C VAL A 119 -10.24 13.32 3.71
N GLY A 120 -9.94 13.84 4.91
CA GLY A 120 -10.24 15.23 5.29
C GLY A 120 -9.92 16.21 4.16
N SER A 121 -10.75 17.24 4.02
CA SER A 121 -10.79 18.22 2.91
C SER A 121 -9.50 19.04 2.66
N THR A 122 -8.38 18.64 3.25
CA THR A 122 -7.06 19.24 3.17
C THR A 122 -6.13 18.33 2.39
N SER A 123 -6.37 18.14 1.08
CA SER A 123 -5.38 17.56 0.18
C SER A 123 -4.30 18.60 -0.10
N ASP A 124 -3.05 18.33 0.27
CA ASP A 124 -1.92 19.19 -0.07
C ASP A 124 -1.66 19.13 -1.60
N LEU A 125 -2.00 20.23 -2.28
CA LEU A 125 -1.87 20.35 -3.74
C LEU A 125 -0.42 20.60 -4.20
N THR A 126 0.52 20.76 -3.26
CA THR A 126 1.95 21.00 -3.54
C THR A 126 2.80 19.74 -3.43
N ALA A 127 2.22 18.63 -2.94
CA ALA A 127 2.92 17.35 -2.84
C ALA A 127 3.24 16.74 -4.22
N LYS A 128 4.46 16.21 -4.37
CA LYS A 128 4.93 15.51 -5.59
C LYS A 128 4.08 14.27 -5.92
N GLU A 129 3.46 13.65 -4.91
CA GLU A 129 2.40 12.66 -5.05
C GLU A 129 1.19 13.10 -4.19
N LEU A 130 0.07 13.46 -4.82
CA LEU A 130 -1.13 14.01 -4.14
C LEU A 130 -1.89 12.97 -3.28
N ARG A 131 -1.54 11.68 -3.39
CA ARG A 131 -2.18 10.59 -2.63
C ARG A 131 -1.26 9.37 -2.52
N ASP A 132 -0.46 9.32 -1.46
CA ASP A 132 0.40 8.17 -1.12
C ASP A 132 -0.07 7.41 0.12
N GLN A 133 -1.38 7.49 0.44
CA GLN A 133 -1.93 6.69 1.54
C GLN A 133 -2.16 5.25 1.06
N ALA A 134 -1.22 4.37 1.40
CA ALA A 134 -1.37 2.94 1.25
C ALA A 134 -2.11 2.37 2.48
N VAL A 135 -3.05 1.46 2.24
CA VAL A 135 -3.81 0.77 3.29
C VAL A 135 -3.70 -0.74 3.06
N TRP A 136 -3.72 -1.52 4.14
CA TRP A 136 -3.76 -2.98 4.04
C TRP A 136 -5.09 -3.41 3.43
N GLN A 137 -5.04 -3.96 2.22
CA GLN A 137 -6.23 -4.25 1.45
C GLN A 137 -6.15 -5.53 0.63
N SER A 138 -7.32 -6.03 0.26
CA SER A 138 -7.53 -7.06 -0.76
C SER A 138 -8.58 -6.56 -1.75
N THR A 139 -8.22 -6.42 -3.02
CA THR A 139 -9.14 -5.98 -4.06
C THR A 139 -9.25 -6.99 -5.17
N LEU A 140 -10.44 -7.10 -5.73
CA LEU A 140 -10.75 -7.99 -6.84
C LEU A 140 -11.53 -7.22 -7.90
N PHE A 141 -11.09 -7.31 -9.15
CA PHE A 141 -11.74 -6.74 -10.32
C PHE A 141 -12.00 -7.86 -11.32
N VAL A 142 -13.25 -8.00 -11.78
CA VAL A 142 -13.66 -9.00 -12.77
C VAL A 142 -14.36 -8.26 -13.93
N PRO A 143 -13.74 -8.17 -15.12
CA PRO A 143 -14.42 -7.67 -16.31
C PRO A 143 -15.54 -8.64 -16.73
N LEU A 144 -16.75 -8.11 -16.89
CA LEU A 144 -17.91 -8.86 -17.40
C LEU A 144 -18.21 -8.56 -18.88
N GLY A 145 -17.60 -7.51 -19.44
CA GLY A 145 -17.74 -7.11 -20.83
C GLY A 145 -17.22 -5.70 -21.09
N PRO A 146 -17.46 -5.14 -22.29
CA PRO A 146 -17.18 -3.74 -22.56
C PRO A 146 -17.91 -2.85 -21.55
N PHE A 147 -17.16 -2.06 -20.78
CA PHE A 147 -17.68 -1.14 -19.76
C PHE A 147 -18.55 -1.78 -18.65
N SER A 148 -18.50 -3.11 -18.50
CA SER A 148 -19.23 -3.84 -17.45
C SER A 148 -18.25 -4.63 -16.61
N PHE A 149 -18.27 -4.45 -15.29
CA PHE A 149 -17.33 -5.10 -14.39
C PHE A 149 -17.88 -5.23 -12.97
N VAL A 150 -17.28 -6.13 -12.21
CA VAL A 150 -17.45 -6.23 -10.76
C VAL A 150 -16.13 -5.82 -10.14
N GLU A 151 -16.18 -4.93 -9.16
CA GLU A 151 -15.03 -4.57 -8.36
C GLU A 151 -15.39 -4.64 -6.88
N ALA A 152 -14.54 -5.28 -6.09
CA ALA A 152 -14.71 -5.45 -4.66
C ALA A 152 -13.39 -5.12 -3.94
N ALA A 153 -13.51 -4.58 -2.73
CA ALA A 153 -12.39 -4.29 -1.85
C ALA A 153 -12.74 -4.67 -0.42
N LEU A 154 -11.76 -5.25 0.26
CA LEU A 154 -11.76 -5.54 1.69
C LEU A 154 -10.53 -4.88 2.30
N LEU A 155 -10.74 -4.15 3.38
CA LEU A 155 -9.71 -3.46 4.13
C LEU A 155 -9.48 -4.22 5.43
N ALA A 156 -8.24 -4.61 5.67
CA ALA A 156 -7.89 -5.16 6.96
C ALA A 156 -7.89 -4.02 8.00
N PRO A 157 -8.31 -4.28 9.24
CA PRO A 157 -8.15 -3.32 10.32
C PRO A 157 -6.66 -3.00 10.51
N GLU A 158 -6.37 -1.78 10.97
CA GLU A 158 -5.00 -1.34 11.21
C GLU A 158 -4.37 -2.20 12.30
N LEU A 159 -3.21 -2.79 11.98
CA LEU A 159 -2.42 -3.57 12.92
C LEU A 159 -1.29 -2.68 13.44
N ASN A 160 -1.38 -2.28 14.71
CA ASN A 160 -0.26 -1.65 15.40
C ASN A 160 0.79 -2.71 15.73
N LEU A 161 1.82 -2.79 14.90
CA LEU A 161 2.95 -3.71 15.10
C LEU A 161 3.67 -3.46 16.43
N SER A 162 3.69 -2.22 16.92
CA SER A 162 4.22 -1.83 18.22
C SER A 162 3.50 -2.54 19.38
N ASP A 163 2.18 -2.67 19.28
CA ASP A 163 1.35 -3.31 20.31
C ASP A 163 1.53 -4.84 20.30
N LEU A 164 1.71 -5.42 19.11
CA LEU A 164 1.95 -6.86 18.90
C LEU A 164 3.33 -7.31 19.41
N VAL A 165 4.36 -6.47 19.29
CA VAL A 165 5.73 -6.78 19.74
C VAL A 165 5.91 -6.49 21.24
N GLY A 166 5.28 -5.42 21.76
CA GLY A 166 5.34 -5.06 23.18
C GLY A 166 4.43 -5.91 24.08
N THR A 167 3.35 -6.45 23.52
CA THR A 167 2.35 -7.26 24.23
C THR A 167 1.95 -8.43 23.34
N PRO A 168 2.63 -9.59 23.40
CA PRO A 168 2.32 -10.76 22.57
C PRO A 168 0.93 -11.40 22.86
N ALA A 169 0.17 -10.82 23.80
CA ALA A 169 -1.22 -11.16 24.13
C ALA A 169 -2.21 -10.03 23.80
N ALA A 170 -1.79 -8.98 23.07
CA ALA A 170 -2.71 -7.98 22.55
C ALA A 170 -3.77 -8.68 21.68
N GLU A 171 -5.04 -8.47 22.00
CA GLU A 171 -6.14 -9.06 21.26
C GLU A 171 -6.09 -8.51 19.83
N PRO A 172 -6.09 -9.37 18.79
CA PRO A 172 -6.09 -8.90 17.42
C PRO A 172 -7.36 -8.05 17.19
N PRO A 173 -7.29 -7.05 16.29
CA PRO A 173 -8.46 -6.24 15.97
C PRO A 173 -9.63 -7.12 15.53
N SER A 174 -10.84 -6.71 15.90
CA SER A 174 -12.03 -7.51 15.69
C SER A 174 -12.36 -7.59 14.19
N VAL A 175 -12.95 -8.71 13.75
CA VAL A 175 -13.37 -8.85 12.35
C VAL A 175 -14.42 -7.79 11.97
N SER A 176 -15.20 -7.29 12.93
CA SER A 176 -16.15 -6.19 12.73
C SER A 176 -15.51 -4.87 12.31
N ASP A 177 -14.21 -4.69 12.53
CA ASP A 177 -13.46 -3.49 12.12
C ASP A 177 -12.98 -3.58 10.66
N THR A 178 -13.28 -4.69 9.97
CA THR A 178 -13.01 -4.87 8.55
C THR A 178 -14.01 -4.06 7.74
N ALA A 179 -13.52 -3.05 7.02
CA ALA A 179 -14.34 -2.31 6.07
C ALA A 179 -14.31 -2.98 4.70
N GLY A 180 -15.44 -2.96 3.98
CA GLY A 180 -15.52 -3.57 2.67
C GLY A 180 -16.66 -3.02 1.82
N GLY A 181 -16.54 -3.18 0.52
CA GLY A 181 -17.60 -2.83 -0.40
C GLY A 181 -17.37 -3.38 -1.79
N ALA A 182 -18.40 -3.26 -2.62
CA ALA A 182 -18.35 -3.68 -4.01
C ALA A 182 -19.18 -2.74 -4.89
N ARG A 183 -18.79 -2.63 -6.16
CA ARG A 183 -19.55 -1.92 -7.20
C ARG A 183 -19.69 -2.78 -8.44
N VAL A 184 -20.84 -2.63 -9.10
CA VAL A 184 -21.17 -3.35 -10.34
C VAL A 184 -21.69 -2.37 -11.38
N PRO A 185 -20.81 -1.63 -12.07
CA PRO A 185 -21.23 -0.82 -13.20
C PRO A 185 -21.66 -1.73 -14.36
N ARG A 186 -22.79 -1.40 -14.97
CA ARG A 186 -23.23 -1.99 -16.24
C ARG A 186 -23.25 -0.90 -17.29
N ALA A 187 -22.83 -1.24 -18.49
CA ALA A 187 -23.12 -0.41 -19.64
C ALA A 187 -24.65 -0.30 -19.78
N ALA A 188 -25.19 0.91 -19.70
CA ALA A 188 -26.54 1.17 -20.17
C ALA A 188 -26.53 0.93 -21.68
N GLY A 189 -27.37 0.01 -22.16
CA GLY A 189 -27.50 -0.21 -23.59
C GLY A 189 -27.87 1.11 -24.26
N CYS A 190 -27.04 1.58 -25.18
CA CYS A 190 -27.47 2.56 -26.17
C CYS A 190 -28.51 1.85 -27.04
N TYR A 191 -29.78 2.17 -26.83
CA TYR A 191 -30.84 1.95 -27.82
C TYR A 191 -30.97 3.21 -28.67
#